data_AF-A0A4Q6BTI2-F1
#
_entry.id   AF-A0A4Q6BTI2-F1
#
_cell.length_a   1.000
_cell.length_b   1.000
_cell.length_c   1.000
_cell.angle_alpha   90.00
_cell.angle_beta   90.00
_cell.angle_gamma   90.00
#
_symmetry.space_group_name_H-M   'P 1'
#
loop_
_entity.id
_entity.type
_entity.pdbx_description
1 polymer ?
#
loop_
_entity_poly.entity_id
_entity_poly.type
_entity_poly.pdbx_seq_one_letter_code
_entity_poly.pdbx_strand_id
1 'polypeptide(L)'
;MNASNDKREIWETYASAWRAVTAEDKHAALAASVSPAAKYRDPQNRCAGHDELVDAMLAFHGQVPGAHFETQYFLAYDDRSIARWNMLGGDGSVLGQGISYGEYGADGKLTTMTGFFET
;
A
#
# COMPACT_ATOMS: atom_id res chain seq x y z
N MET A 1 18.08 1.65 14.80
CA MET A 1 16.64 1.33 14.89
C MET A 1 16.45 -0.17 14.71
N ASN A 2 15.36 -0.74 15.21
CA ASN A 2 15.08 -2.18 15.08
C ASN A 2 14.51 -2.43 13.67
N ALA A 3 14.94 -3.48 12.96
CA ALA A 3 14.57 -3.72 11.56
C ALA A 3 13.04 -3.80 11.30
N SER A 4 12.24 -4.04 12.35
CA SER A 4 10.78 -3.99 12.30
C SER A 4 10.21 -2.57 12.18
N ASN A 5 10.86 -1.57 12.79
CA ASN A 5 10.43 -0.17 12.72
C ASN A 5 10.67 0.39 11.32
N ASP A 6 11.82 0.07 10.71
CA ASP A 6 12.17 0.51 9.36
C ASP A 6 11.16 0.00 8.32
N LYS A 7 10.71 -1.27 8.44
CA LYS A 7 9.70 -1.84 7.53
C LYS A 7 8.31 -1.26 7.70
N ARG A 8 7.95 -0.89 8.93
CA ARG A 8 6.71 -0.18 9.20
C ARG A 8 6.74 1.19 8.54
N GLU A 9 7.83 1.93 8.66
CA GLU A 9 7.97 3.26 8.03
C GLU A 9 7.87 3.19 6.50
N ILE A 10 8.50 2.19 5.88
CA ILE A 10 8.34 1.93 4.43
C ILE A 10 6.90 1.58 4.08
N TRP A 11 6.24 0.72 4.87
CA TRP A 11 4.85 0.35 4.66
C TRP A 11 3.90 1.55 4.77
N GLU A 12 4.05 2.39 5.80
CA GLU A 12 3.22 3.58 5.97
C GLU A 12 3.47 4.61 4.86
N THR A 13 4.70 4.73 4.38
CA THR A 13 5.02 5.56 3.21
C THR A 13 4.28 5.04 1.96
N TYR A 14 4.25 3.72 1.75
CA TYR A 14 3.44 3.12 0.68
C TYR A 14 1.92 3.35 0.90
N ALA A 15 1.41 3.15 2.11
CA ALA A 15 0.01 3.40 2.44
C ALA A 15 -0.39 4.87 2.22
N SER A 16 0.54 5.81 2.43
CA SER A 16 0.32 7.23 2.15
C SER A 16 0.06 7.52 0.66
N ALA A 17 0.56 6.70 -0.27
CA ALA A 17 0.26 6.86 -1.69
C ALA A 17 -1.24 6.65 -1.98
N TRP A 18 -1.91 5.78 -1.22
CA TRP A 18 -3.37 5.62 -1.29
C TRP A 18 -4.12 6.80 -0.64
N ARG A 19 -3.48 7.61 0.22
CA ARG A 19 -4.07 8.84 0.78
C ARG A 19 -3.79 10.06 -0.09
N ALA A 20 -2.74 10.02 -0.90
CA ALA A 20 -2.32 11.13 -1.75
C ALA A 20 -3.39 11.49 -2.79
N VAL A 21 -3.54 12.79 -3.06
CA VAL A 21 -4.55 13.33 -3.96
C VAL A 21 -4.04 13.36 -5.40
N THR A 22 -2.81 13.85 -5.61
CA THR A 22 -2.25 14.04 -6.95
C THR A 22 -1.47 12.82 -7.42
N ALA A 23 -1.37 12.62 -8.74
CA ALA A 23 -0.51 11.58 -9.29
C ALA A 23 0.97 11.79 -8.92
N GLU A 24 1.43 13.04 -8.89
CA GLU A 24 2.81 13.38 -8.51
C GLU A 24 3.13 12.94 -7.07
N ASP A 25 2.26 13.23 -6.12
CA ASP A 25 2.44 12.81 -4.72
C ASP A 25 2.42 11.29 -4.57
N LYS A 26 1.57 10.59 -5.36
CA LYS A 26 1.54 9.12 -5.42
C LYS A 26 2.87 8.58 -5.91
N HIS A 27 3.39 9.10 -7.02
CA HIS A 27 4.70 8.70 -7.55
C HIS A 27 5.83 8.98 -6.56
N ALA A 28 5.83 10.12 -5.88
CA ALA A 28 6.83 10.45 -4.87
C ALA A 28 6.83 9.44 -3.71
N ALA A 29 5.64 9.12 -3.17
CA ALA A 29 5.49 8.13 -2.12
C ALA A 29 5.93 6.72 -2.57
N LEU A 30 5.57 6.30 -3.79
CA LEU A 30 6.00 5.02 -4.36
C LEU A 30 7.50 4.99 -4.62
N ALA A 31 8.11 6.06 -5.15
CA ALA A 31 9.54 6.13 -5.37
C ALA A 31 10.34 6.00 -4.05
N ALA A 32 9.80 6.51 -2.95
CA ALA A 32 10.42 6.42 -1.64
C ALA A 32 10.31 5.02 -1.00
N SER A 33 9.24 4.26 -1.29
CA SER A 33 8.88 3.05 -0.52
C SER A 33 8.79 1.75 -1.32
N VAL A 34 8.65 1.83 -2.64
CA VAL A 34 8.33 0.69 -3.52
C VAL A 34 9.38 0.58 -4.61
N SER A 35 9.82 -0.64 -4.88
CA SER A 35 10.73 -0.95 -5.98
C SER A 35 10.09 -0.58 -7.34
N PRO A 36 10.83 -0.03 -8.31
CA PRO A 36 10.28 0.26 -9.65
C PRO A 36 9.71 -0.96 -10.38
N ALA A 37 10.16 -2.18 -10.02
CA ALA A 37 9.70 -3.44 -10.59
C ALA A 37 8.73 -4.20 -9.66
N ALA A 38 8.15 -3.52 -8.67
CA ALA A 38 7.28 -4.16 -7.68
C ALA A 38 6.01 -4.72 -8.31
N LYS A 39 5.45 -5.75 -7.66
CA LYS A 39 4.19 -6.38 -8.07
C LYS A 39 3.12 -6.15 -7.01
N TYR A 40 2.05 -5.45 -7.39
CA TYR A 40 0.85 -5.31 -6.58
C TYR A 40 -0.24 -6.27 -7.07
N ARG A 41 -0.91 -6.96 -6.15
CA ARG A 41 -2.04 -7.84 -6.46
C ARG A 41 -3.07 -7.77 -5.37
N ASP A 42 -4.33 -7.71 -5.77
CA ASP A 42 -5.49 -7.99 -4.91
C ASP A 42 -6.52 -8.78 -5.75
N PRO A 43 -7.71 -9.12 -5.23
CA PRO A 43 -8.74 -9.82 -6.00
C PRO A 43 -9.23 -9.06 -7.26
N GLN A 44 -9.09 -7.74 -7.32
CA GLN A 44 -9.57 -6.86 -8.39
C GLN A 44 -8.47 -6.39 -9.34
N ASN A 45 -7.22 -6.32 -8.89
CA ASN A 45 -6.12 -5.64 -9.57
C ASN A 45 -4.85 -6.48 -9.64
N ARG A 46 -4.10 -6.29 -10.72
CA ARG A 46 -2.74 -6.80 -10.90
C ARG A 46 -1.91 -5.71 -11.57
N CYS A 47 -0.93 -5.17 -10.86
CA CYS A 47 -0.08 -4.08 -11.36
C CYS A 47 1.39 -4.48 -11.28
N ALA A 48 2.16 -4.07 -12.28
CA ALA A 48 3.61 -4.18 -12.36
C ALA A 48 4.24 -2.78 -12.48
N GLY A 49 5.00 -2.40 -11.46
CA GLY A 49 5.68 -1.11 -11.39
C GLY A 49 4.79 0.05 -10.92
N HIS A 50 5.38 1.25 -10.87
CA HIS A 50 4.74 2.42 -10.28
C HIS A 50 3.60 2.95 -11.13
N ASP A 51 3.77 3.04 -12.45
CA ASP A 51 2.79 3.65 -13.34
C ASP A 51 1.44 2.91 -13.29
N GLU A 52 1.45 1.57 -13.46
CA GLU A 52 0.23 0.76 -13.37
C GLU A 52 -0.41 0.81 -11.97
N LEU A 53 0.40 0.98 -10.92
CA LEU A 53 -0.11 1.10 -9.55
C LEU A 53 -0.73 2.48 -9.29
N VAL A 54 -0.16 3.56 -9.83
CA VAL A 54 -0.76 4.90 -9.76
C VAL A 54 -2.05 4.94 -10.56
N ASP A 55 -2.10 4.34 -11.75
CA ASP A 55 -3.33 4.24 -12.54
C ASP A 55 -4.45 3.52 -11.76
N ALA A 56 -4.11 2.41 -11.07
CA ALA A 56 -5.06 1.72 -10.20
C ALA A 56 -5.54 2.59 -9.03
N MET A 57 -4.64 3.37 -8.40
CA MET A 57 -5.01 4.31 -7.34
C MET A 57 -5.94 5.43 -7.84
N LEU A 58 -5.68 5.97 -9.05
CA LEU A 58 -6.52 7.00 -9.65
C LEU A 58 -7.90 6.45 -10.01
N ALA A 59 -7.97 5.24 -10.58
CA ALA A 59 -9.23 4.56 -10.85
C ALA A 59 -10.03 4.30 -9.56
N PHE A 60 -9.37 3.85 -8.50
CA PHE A 60 -9.98 3.65 -7.18
C PHE A 60 -10.56 4.96 -6.62
N HIS A 61 -9.81 6.07 -6.67
CA HIS A 61 -10.29 7.37 -6.21
C HIS A 61 -11.41 7.96 -7.09
N GLY A 62 -11.46 7.58 -8.37
CA GLY A 62 -12.57 7.93 -9.25
C GLY A 62 -13.88 7.23 -8.87
N GLN A 63 -13.81 6.04 -8.27
CA GLN A 63 -14.98 5.30 -7.79
C GLN A 63 -15.40 5.74 -6.38
N VAL A 64 -14.43 5.92 -5.49
CA VAL A 64 -14.68 6.31 -4.10
C VAL A 64 -13.76 7.48 -3.73
N PRO A 65 -14.23 8.73 -3.93
CA PRO A 65 -13.42 9.92 -3.66
C PRO A 65 -12.91 9.97 -2.21
N GLY A 66 -11.60 10.19 -2.06
CA GLY A 66 -10.93 10.27 -0.75
C GLY A 66 -10.75 8.94 -0.02
N ALA A 67 -11.14 7.81 -0.63
CA ALA A 67 -10.95 6.52 -0.01
C ALA A 67 -9.47 6.15 0.09
N HIS A 68 -9.11 5.48 1.17
CA HIS A 68 -7.72 5.13 1.45
C HIS A 68 -7.63 3.98 2.46
N PHE A 69 -6.43 3.45 2.65
CA PHE A 69 -6.17 2.36 3.59
C PHE A 69 -5.49 2.88 4.85
N GLU A 70 -6.00 2.46 6.01
CA GLU A 70 -5.42 2.75 7.31
C GLU A 70 -4.93 1.48 8.00
N THR A 71 -3.62 1.39 8.24
CA THR A 71 -2.99 0.28 8.93
C THR A 71 -3.45 0.23 10.40
N GLN A 72 -4.14 -0.85 10.78
CA GLN A 72 -4.60 -1.12 12.14
C GLN A 72 -3.61 -1.99 12.92
N TYR A 73 -2.93 -2.88 12.21
CA TYR A 73 -1.95 -3.80 12.78
C TYR A 73 -0.84 -4.02 11.77
N PHE A 74 0.40 -4.16 12.25
CA PHE A 74 1.52 -4.48 11.40
C PHE A 74 2.55 -5.30 12.16
N LEU A 75 3.01 -6.37 11.51
CA LEU A 75 4.04 -7.28 11.99
C LEU A 75 5.05 -7.48 10.87
N ALA A 76 6.33 -7.53 11.22
CA ALA A 76 7.40 -7.81 10.27
C ALA A 76 8.43 -8.78 10.87
N TYR A 77 8.99 -9.61 10.01
CA TYR A 77 10.11 -10.50 10.30
C TYR A 77 10.94 -10.70 9.04
N ASP A 78 12.27 -10.64 9.16
CA ASP A 78 13.21 -10.61 8.03
C ASP A 78 12.78 -9.64 6.93
N ASP A 79 12.49 -10.14 5.74
CA ASP A 79 12.16 -9.45 4.49
C ASP A 79 10.64 -9.45 4.20
N ARG A 80 9.82 -9.69 5.22
CA ARG A 80 8.36 -9.87 5.08
C ARG A 80 7.57 -9.08 6.11
N SER A 81 6.35 -8.70 5.75
CA SER A 81 5.38 -8.09 6.67
C SER A 81 3.96 -8.56 6.43
N ILE A 82 3.14 -8.41 7.47
CA ILE A 82 1.69 -8.53 7.45
C ILE A 82 1.12 -7.22 7.96
N ALA A 83 0.19 -6.63 7.23
CA ALA A 83 -0.53 -5.43 7.62
C ALA A 83 -2.04 -5.69 7.60
N ARG A 84 -2.74 -5.49 8.71
CA ARG A 84 -4.21 -5.43 8.73
C ARG A 84 -4.64 -3.99 8.55
N TRP A 85 -5.65 -3.74 7.73
CA TRP A 85 -6.10 -2.40 7.40
C TRP A 85 -7.62 -2.27 7.41
N ASN A 86 -8.07 -1.04 7.62
CA ASN A 86 -9.42 -0.60 7.27
C ASN A 86 -9.34 0.20 5.97
N MET A 87 -10.25 -0.05 5.03
CA MET A 87 -10.51 0.82 3.89
C MET A 87 -11.51 1.87 4.36
N LEU A 88 -11.06 3.12 4.44
CA LEU A 88 -11.89 4.24 4.84
C LEU A 88 -12.40 4.99 3.60
N GLY A 89 -13.63 5.48 3.65
CA GLY A 89 -14.14 6.45 2.69
C GLY A 89 -13.59 7.86 2.97
N GLY A 90 -13.81 8.80 2.05
CA GLY A 90 -13.41 10.20 2.24
C GLY A 90 -14.13 10.90 3.41
N ASP A 91 -15.24 10.34 3.88
CA ASP A 91 -16.00 10.78 5.06
C ASP A 91 -15.55 10.10 6.37
N GLY A 92 -14.58 9.19 6.31
CA GLY A 92 -14.07 8.43 7.45
C GLY A 92 -14.88 7.17 7.79
N SER A 93 -15.92 6.84 7.02
CA SER A 93 -16.65 5.58 7.19
C SER A 93 -15.76 4.37 6.86
N VAL A 94 -15.90 3.26 7.59
CA VAL A 94 -15.21 2.01 7.27
C VAL A 94 -16.00 1.30 6.17
N LEU A 95 -15.41 1.22 4.98
CA LEU A 95 -16.01 0.60 3.80
C LEU A 95 -15.61 -0.87 3.64
N GLY A 96 -14.51 -1.28 4.26
CA GLY A 96 -14.03 -2.65 4.21
C GLY A 96 -12.84 -2.87 5.13
N GLN A 97 -12.47 -4.13 5.31
CA GLN A 97 -11.31 -4.53 6.09
C GLN A 97 -10.51 -5.54 5.29
N GLY A 98 -9.24 -5.70 5.64
CA GLY A 98 -8.41 -6.65 4.94
C GLY A 98 -7.03 -6.79 5.55
N ILE A 99 -6.27 -7.67 4.91
CA ILE A 99 -4.89 -7.96 5.26
C ILE A 99 -4.06 -7.84 3.98
N SER A 100 -2.85 -7.32 4.10
CA SER A 100 -1.87 -7.36 3.03
C SER A 100 -0.59 -8.04 3.50
N TYR A 101 0.02 -8.80 2.60
CA TYR A 101 1.35 -9.38 2.76
C TYR A 101 2.35 -8.58 1.92
N GLY A 102 3.43 -8.13 2.56
CA GLY A 102 4.50 -7.34 1.94
C GLY A 102 5.82 -8.12 1.90
N GLU A 103 6.56 -7.99 0.80
CA GLU A 103 7.95 -8.46 0.66
C GLU A 103 8.87 -7.28 0.37
N TYR A 104 10.09 -7.33 0.90
CA TYR A 104 11.05 -6.23 0.84
C TYR A 104 12.34 -6.67 0.16
N GLY A 105 12.90 -5.82 -0.70
CA GLY A 105 14.19 -6.02 -1.35
C GLY A 105 15.36 -5.75 -0.41
N ALA A 106 16.58 -6.05 -0.88
CA ALA A 106 17.80 -5.76 -0.14
C ALA A 106 18.04 -4.26 0.09
N ASP A 107 17.39 -3.39 -0.69
CA ASP A 107 17.37 -1.94 -0.54
C ASP A 107 16.31 -1.44 0.46
N GLY A 108 15.57 -2.35 1.09
CA GLY A 108 14.52 -2.05 2.06
C GLY A 108 13.18 -1.63 1.45
N LYS A 109 13.06 -1.54 0.12
CA LYS A 109 11.80 -1.17 -0.55
C LYS A 109 10.88 -2.35 -0.76
N LEU A 110 9.58 -2.10 -0.80
CA LEU A 110 8.59 -3.12 -1.13
C LEU A 110 8.76 -3.62 -2.57
N THR A 111 8.87 -4.93 -2.75
CA THR A 111 8.95 -5.62 -4.04
C THR A 111 7.65 -6.34 -4.38
N THR A 112 6.89 -6.77 -3.37
CA THR A 112 5.59 -7.41 -3.52
C THR A 112 4.63 -6.84 -2.50
N MET A 113 3.41 -6.55 -2.94
CA MET A 113 2.27 -6.24 -2.05
C MET A 113 1.07 -7.07 -2.52
N THR A 114 0.61 -8.00 -1.68
CA THR A 114 -0.55 -8.85 -1.98
C THR A 114 -1.66 -8.59 -0.97
N GLY A 115 -2.77 -8.00 -1.41
CA GLY A 115 -3.94 -7.67 -0.59
C GLY A 115 -5.02 -8.76 -0.61
N PHE A 116 -5.69 -8.90 0.53
CA PHE A 116 -6.81 -9.81 0.78
C PHE A 116 -7.91 -9.01 1.47
N PHE A 117 -9.12 -9.04 0.93
CA PHE A 117 -10.28 -8.43 1.57
C PHE A 117 -10.89 -9.43 2.56
N GLU A 118 -11.20 -8.97 3.78
CA GLU A 118 -12.01 -9.72 4.73
C GLU A 118 -13.49 -9.68 4.28
N THR A 119 -14.17 -10.83 4.33
CA THR A 119 -15.58 -11.01 3.95
C THR A 119 -16.49 -11.09 5.16
#